data_AF-A0A2G5TIV2-F1
#
_entry.id   AF-A0A2G5TIV2-F1
#
_cell.length_a   1.000
_cell.length_b   1.000
_cell.length_c   1.000
_cell.angle_alpha   90.00
_cell.angle_beta   90.00
_cell.angle_gamma   90.00
#
_symmetry.space_group_name_H-M   'P 1'
#
loop_
_entity.id
_entity.type
_entity.pdbx_description
1 polymer ?
#
loop_
_entity_poly.entity_id
_entity_poly.type
_entity_poly.pdbx_seq_one_letter_code
_entity_poly.pdbx_strand_id
1 'polypeptide(L)'
;MLIIPLSGVGASGPLILAMGIDRLIAVKLPTKYRLFQQEPKHYIFGQLVFPIVYTLVLLYYGFHYRIVDDKLQIACAVPLALMGTPFQFFTYSSAVIYFLVVIVYGIVYYLLKSNQASARFKSVFRSIMVTVGFVLFGWVTTTLTNTLSYEITDVAFTAQLMQMYAGITVNFAAASNVFIFYAIK
;
A
#
# COMPACT_ATOMS: atom_id res chain seq x y z
N MET A 1 -18.80 2.26 -12.05
CA MET A 1 -18.05 3.26 -11.25
C MET A 1 -17.09 2.51 -10.33
N LEU A 2 -15.78 2.69 -10.50
CA LEU A 2 -14.72 1.97 -9.76
C LEU A 2 -14.20 2.75 -8.52
N ILE A 3 -14.97 3.71 -8.02
CA ILE A 3 -14.56 4.64 -6.95
C ILE A 3 -14.20 3.88 -5.67
N ILE A 4 -15.03 2.92 -5.25
CA ILE A 4 -14.82 2.16 -4.01
C ILE A 4 -13.53 1.32 -4.11
N PRO A 5 -13.33 0.47 -5.14
CA PRO A 5 -12.06 -0.24 -5.30
C PRO A 5 -10.85 0.68 -5.40
N LEU A 6 -10.95 1.79 -6.14
CA LEU A 6 -9.85 2.73 -6.32
C LEU A 6 -9.46 3.41 -5.00
N SER A 7 -10.44 3.74 -4.17
CA SER A 7 -10.19 4.30 -2.84
C SER A 7 -9.49 3.31 -1.91
N GLY A 8 -9.86 2.03 -1.96
CA GLY A 8 -9.20 0.98 -1.18
C GLY A 8 -7.73 0.79 -1.59
N VAL A 9 -7.47 0.71 -2.90
CA VAL A 9 -6.10 0.60 -3.43
C VAL A 9 -5.28 1.86 -3.11
N GLY A 10 -5.85 3.05 -3.33
CA GLY A 10 -5.19 4.33 -3.08
C GLY A 10 -4.84 4.54 -1.60
N ALA A 11 -5.71 4.14 -0.68
CA ALA A 11 -5.45 4.29 0.76
C ALA A 11 -4.44 3.27 1.31
N SER A 12 -4.30 2.10 0.67
CA SER A 12 -3.53 0.96 1.21
C SER A 12 -2.05 1.26 1.50
N GLY A 13 -1.31 1.81 0.52
CA GLY A 13 0.10 2.17 0.68
C GLY A 13 0.33 3.23 1.77
N PRO A 14 -0.36 4.40 1.70
CA PRO A 14 -0.28 5.42 2.74
C PRO A 14 -0.61 4.92 4.14
N LEU A 15 -1.61 4.04 4.30
CA LEU A 15 -1.97 3.45 5.59
C LEU A 15 -0.85 2.56 6.14
N ILE A 16 -0.20 1.76 5.30
CA ILE A 16 0.95 0.95 5.71
C ILE A 16 2.11 1.84 6.20
N LEU A 17 2.37 2.94 5.49
CA LEU A 17 3.39 3.91 5.91
C LEU A 17 3.02 4.59 7.24
N ALA A 18 1.76 5.02 7.39
CA ALA A 18 1.29 5.62 8.64
C ALA A 18 1.42 4.66 9.83
N MET A 19 1.08 3.37 9.65
CA MET A 19 1.31 2.33 10.66
C MET A 19 2.80 2.11 10.95
N GLY A 20 3.68 2.18 9.95
CA GLY A 20 5.12 2.12 10.16
C GLY A 20 5.64 3.27 11.01
N ILE A 21 5.19 4.49 10.72
CA ILE A 21 5.53 5.71 11.47
C ILE A 21 5.02 5.61 12.91
N ASP A 22 3.80 5.11 13.11
CA ASP A 22 3.24 4.84 14.44
C ASP A 22 4.19 3.98 15.30
N ARG A 23 4.66 2.87 14.72
CA ARG A 23 5.58 1.95 15.40
C ARG A 23 6.95 2.60 15.66
N LEU A 24 7.42 3.45 14.75
CA LEU A 24 8.64 4.22 14.95
C LEU A 24 8.54 5.20 16.12
N ILE A 25 7.42 5.92 16.23
CA ILE A 25 7.15 6.84 17.35
C ILE A 25 7.08 6.04 18.66
N ALA A 26 6.39 4.91 18.66
CA ALA A 26 6.26 4.05 19.85
C ALA A 26 7.62 3.55 20.37
N VAL A 27 8.56 3.22 19.47
CA VAL A 27 9.88 2.71 19.86
C VAL A 27 10.87 3.83 20.22
N LYS A 28 10.86 4.96 19.50
CA LYS A 28 11.78 6.08 19.79
C LYS A 28 11.36 6.94 20.98
N LEU A 29 10.05 7.13 21.19
CA LEU A 29 9.51 8.09 22.15
C LEU A 29 8.39 7.46 23.00
N PRO A 30 8.70 6.45 23.85
CA PRO A 30 7.69 5.69 24.58
C PRO A 30 6.85 6.54 25.55
N THR A 31 7.45 7.55 26.19
CA THR A 31 6.75 8.47 27.11
C THR A 31 5.76 9.39 26.40
N LYS A 32 6.16 9.97 25.25
CA LYS A 32 5.24 10.80 24.44
C LYS A 32 4.14 9.96 23.79
N TYR A 33 4.48 8.76 23.34
CA TYR A 33 3.49 7.84 22.79
C TYR A 33 2.41 7.48 23.83
N ARG A 34 2.78 7.28 25.10
CA ARG A 34 1.82 7.06 26.18
C ARG A 34 0.91 8.26 26.44
N LEU A 35 1.40 9.49 26.24
CA LEU A 35 0.59 10.71 26.31
C LEU A 35 -0.41 10.76 25.14
N PHE A 36 0.02 10.43 23.92
CA PHE A 36 -0.88 10.36 22.75
C PHE A 36 -1.96 9.28 22.91
N GLN A 37 -1.69 8.20 23.65
CA GLN A 37 -2.69 7.19 23.97
C GLN A 37 -3.79 7.65 24.94
N GLN A 38 -3.59 8.74 25.68
CA GLN A 38 -4.64 9.30 26.55
C GLN A 38 -5.76 9.95 25.74
N GLU A 39 -5.43 10.53 24.58
CA GLU A 39 -6.39 11.07 23.62
C GLU A 39 -6.26 10.39 22.25
N PRO A 40 -6.71 9.13 22.11
CA PRO A 40 -6.46 8.35 20.91
C PRO A 40 -7.17 8.93 19.68
N LYS A 41 -8.26 9.68 19.86
CA LYS A 41 -9.09 10.22 18.77
C LYS A 41 -8.32 11.21 17.90
N HIS A 42 -7.66 12.20 18.52
CA HIS A 42 -6.91 13.25 17.79
C HIS A 42 -5.71 12.67 17.06
N TYR A 43 -5.01 11.73 17.69
CA TYR A 43 -3.83 11.09 17.11
C TYR A 43 -4.18 10.20 15.90
N ILE A 44 -5.23 9.37 16.00
CA ILE A 44 -5.71 8.54 14.89
C ILE A 44 -6.19 9.43 13.73
N PHE A 45 -6.93 10.51 14.03
CA PHE A 45 -7.37 11.44 13.00
C PHE A 45 -6.18 12.04 12.25
N GLY A 46 -5.15 12.49 12.98
CA GLY A 46 -3.90 13.00 12.39
C GLY A 46 -3.20 11.99 11.47
N GLN A 47 -3.14 10.72 11.86
CA GLN A 47 -2.57 9.66 11.03
C GLN A 47 -3.40 9.35 9.77
N LEU A 48 -4.72 9.51 9.84
CA LEU A 48 -5.63 9.27 8.71
C LEU A 48 -5.65 10.42 7.69
N VAL A 49 -5.24 11.63 8.05
CA VAL A 49 -5.19 12.78 7.12
C VAL A 49 -4.39 12.45 5.87
N PHE A 50 -3.20 11.87 6.02
CA PHE A 50 -2.31 11.58 4.89
C PHE A 50 -2.93 10.56 3.89
N PRO A 51 -3.42 9.38 4.32
CA PRO A 51 -4.14 8.46 3.44
C PRO A 51 -5.38 9.06 2.76
N ILE A 52 -6.17 9.86 3.50
CA ILE A 52 -7.39 10.48 2.97
C ILE A 52 -7.03 11.49 1.88
N VAL A 53 -6.11 12.40 2.14
CA VAL A 53 -5.68 13.43 1.18
C VAL A 53 -5.09 12.78 -0.07
N TYR A 54 -4.22 11.78 0.09
CA TYR A 54 -3.65 11.06 -1.06
C TYR A 54 -4.72 10.40 -1.92
N THR A 55 -5.69 9.74 -1.29
CA THR A 55 -6.79 9.07 -2.01
C THR A 55 -7.69 10.07 -2.73
N LEU A 56 -7.98 11.23 -2.12
CA LEU A 56 -8.76 12.30 -2.75
C LEU A 56 -8.04 12.90 -3.96
N VAL A 57 -6.73 13.12 -3.87
CA VAL A 57 -5.91 13.59 -5.00
C VAL A 57 -5.95 12.56 -6.13
N LEU A 58 -5.76 11.27 -5.83
CA LEU A 58 -5.81 10.20 -6.84
C LEU A 58 -7.18 10.14 -7.53
N LEU A 59 -8.27 10.24 -6.76
CA LEU A 59 -9.62 10.28 -7.30
C LEU A 59 -9.84 11.52 -8.17
N TYR A 60 -9.42 12.70 -7.72
CA TYR A 60 -9.52 13.94 -8.50
C TYR A 60 -8.80 13.83 -9.84
N TYR A 61 -7.55 13.36 -9.85
CA TYR A 61 -6.79 13.11 -11.08
C TYR A 61 -7.48 12.07 -11.97
N GLY A 62 -8.01 10.99 -11.38
CA GLY A 62 -8.76 9.97 -12.12
C GLY A 62 -10.04 10.49 -12.78
N PHE A 63 -10.76 11.41 -12.14
CA PHE A 63 -11.94 12.05 -12.72
C PHE A 63 -11.59 13.10 -13.78
N HIS A 64 -10.56 13.90 -13.53
CA HIS A 64 -10.19 15.02 -14.40
C HIS A 64 -9.62 14.56 -15.75
N TYR A 65 -8.79 13.51 -15.74
CA TYR A 65 -8.13 12.96 -16.93
C TYR A 65 -8.86 11.74 -17.50
N ARG A 66 -10.15 11.59 -17.21
CA ARG A 66 -10.94 10.46 -17.71
C ARG A 66 -11.02 10.53 -19.23
N ILE A 67 -10.38 9.59 -19.90
CA ILE A 67 -10.54 9.38 -21.35
C ILE A 67 -11.93 8.77 -21.56
N VAL A 68 -12.81 9.52 -22.23
CA VAL A 68 -14.14 9.04 -22.65
C VAL A 68 -14.02 8.71 -24.14
N ASP A 69 -13.45 7.54 -24.44
CA ASP A 69 -13.45 6.99 -25.78
C ASP A 69 -14.43 5.81 -25.82
N ASP A 70 -15.51 5.93 -26.59
CA ASP A 70 -16.52 4.86 -26.77
C ASP A 70 -15.95 3.59 -27.44
N LYS A 71 -14.74 3.67 -28.00
CA LYS A 71 -14.02 2.55 -28.63
C LYS A 71 -12.98 1.89 -27.74
N LEU A 72 -12.60 2.51 -26.61
CA LEU A 72 -11.67 1.91 -25.65
C LEU A 72 -12.46 1.05 -24.66
N GLN A 73 -12.30 -0.26 -24.74
CA GLN A 73 -12.80 -1.14 -23.69
C GLN A 73 -12.02 -0.85 -22.40
N ILE A 74 -12.72 -0.34 -21.39
CA ILE A 74 -12.13 -0.13 -20.07
C ILE A 74 -11.85 -1.50 -19.46
N ALA A 75 -10.58 -1.82 -19.24
CA ALA A 75 -10.22 -3.03 -18.52
C ALA A 75 -10.78 -2.96 -17.08
N CYS A 76 -11.52 -3.98 -16.65
CA CYS A 76 -12.11 -4.10 -15.32
C CYS A 76 -11.07 -4.44 -14.24
N ALA A 77 -9.93 -3.74 -14.23
CA ALA A 77 -8.87 -3.87 -13.25
C ALA A 77 -8.63 -2.52 -12.57
N VAL A 78 -8.56 -2.51 -11.24
CA VAL A 78 -8.64 -1.28 -10.44
C VAL A 78 -7.60 -0.21 -10.84
N PRO A 79 -6.29 -0.54 -10.95
CA PRO A 79 -5.30 0.46 -11.33
C PRO A 79 -5.36 0.78 -12.83
N LEU A 80 -5.67 -0.21 -13.67
CA LEU A 80 -5.78 -0.05 -15.12
C LEU A 80 -6.98 0.80 -15.55
N ALA A 81 -7.97 0.97 -14.68
CA ALA A 81 -9.08 1.88 -14.92
C ALA A 81 -8.65 3.35 -14.93
N LEU A 82 -7.53 3.66 -14.30
CA LEU A 82 -6.79 4.90 -14.51
C LEU A 82 -6.00 4.68 -15.80
N MET A 83 -6.48 5.14 -16.96
CA MET A 83 -5.71 5.02 -18.20
C MET A 83 -4.81 6.25 -18.36
N GLY A 84 -3.58 6.07 -18.85
CA GLY A 84 -2.67 7.17 -19.16
C GLY A 84 -1.98 7.81 -17.94
N THR A 85 -1.96 9.14 -17.88
CA THR A 85 -1.20 9.91 -16.88
C THR A 85 -1.56 9.62 -15.41
N PRO A 86 -2.83 9.35 -15.01
CA PRO A 86 -3.15 9.08 -13.62
C PRO A 86 -2.60 7.73 -13.13
N PHE A 87 -2.40 6.75 -14.03
CA PHE A 87 -1.78 5.47 -13.68
C PHE A 87 -0.27 5.57 -13.51
N GLN A 88 0.39 6.37 -14.34
CA GLN A 88 1.80 6.69 -14.12
C GLN A 88 1.99 7.41 -12.78
N PHE A 89 1.15 8.41 -12.49
CA PHE A 89 1.17 9.10 -11.21
C PHE A 89 1.02 8.11 -10.05
N PHE A 90 -0.01 7.26 -10.07
CA PHE A 90 -0.23 6.21 -9.07
C PHE A 90 0.98 5.28 -8.91
N THR A 91 1.58 4.85 -10.02
CA THR A 91 2.70 3.90 -10.01
C THR A 91 3.95 4.52 -9.38
N TYR A 92 4.33 5.73 -9.81
CA TYR A 92 5.49 6.43 -9.25
C TYR A 92 5.28 6.83 -7.78
N SER A 93 4.11 7.39 -7.44
CA SER A 93 3.82 7.79 -6.07
C SER A 93 3.77 6.59 -5.12
N SER A 94 3.17 5.47 -5.56
CA SER A 94 3.13 4.24 -4.76
C SER A 94 4.51 3.62 -4.60
N ALA A 95 5.35 3.65 -5.64
CA ALA A 95 6.75 3.19 -5.53
C ALA A 95 7.53 3.98 -4.47
N VAL A 96 7.39 5.31 -4.45
CA VAL A 96 8.00 6.17 -3.42
C VAL A 96 7.49 5.81 -2.02
N ILE A 97 6.17 5.63 -1.86
CA ILE A 97 5.58 5.24 -0.58
C ILE A 97 6.14 3.88 -0.11
N TYR A 98 6.19 2.87 -0.98
CA TYR A 98 6.71 1.55 -0.63
C TYR A 98 8.20 1.57 -0.29
N PHE A 99 8.99 2.41 -0.96
CA PHE A 99 10.39 2.62 -0.60
C PHE A 99 10.52 3.22 0.81
N LEU A 100 9.71 4.23 1.14
CA LEU A 100 9.66 4.80 2.50
C LEU A 100 9.21 3.77 3.55
N VAL A 101 8.25 2.90 3.21
CA VAL A 101 7.82 1.80 4.09
C VAL A 101 8.99 0.90 4.44
N VAL A 102 9.78 0.46 3.46
CA VAL A 102 10.97 -0.39 3.71
C VAL A 102 11.95 0.30 4.66
N ILE A 103 12.23 1.59 4.44
CA ILE A 103 13.13 2.36 5.30
C ILE A 103 12.60 2.43 6.74
N VAL A 104 11.34 2.85 6.91
CA VAL A 104 10.74 3.02 8.24
C VAL A 104 10.71 1.70 8.99
N TYR A 105 10.23 0.62 8.36
CA TYR A 105 10.18 -0.70 8.99
C TYR A 105 11.57 -1.27 9.29
N GLY A 106 12.56 -1.00 8.43
CA GLY A 106 13.96 -1.35 8.67
C GLY A 106 14.54 -0.67 9.91
N ILE A 107 14.28 0.64 10.07
CA ILE A 107 14.67 1.41 11.26
C ILE A 107 14.00 0.84 12.51
N VAL A 108 12.68 0.60 12.47
CA VAL A 108 11.95 0.05 13.61
C VAL A 108 12.49 -1.34 13.99
N TYR A 109 12.79 -2.20 13.02
CA TYR A 109 13.38 -3.51 13.27
C TYR A 109 14.73 -3.42 14.01
N TYR A 110 15.61 -2.55 13.54
CA TYR A 110 16.92 -2.35 14.17
C TYR A 110 16.77 -1.83 15.60
N LEU A 111 15.95 -0.81 15.82
CA LEU A 111 15.68 -0.26 17.15
C LEU A 111 15.04 -1.30 18.08
N LEU A 112 14.13 -2.11 17.57
CA LEU A 112 13.46 -3.15 18.33
C LEU A 112 14.40 -4.28 18.75
N LYS A 113 15.41 -4.59 17.92
CA LYS A 113 16.47 -5.54 18.25
C LYS A 113 17.36 -5.01 19.38
N SER A 114 17.65 -3.71 19.39
CA SER A 114 18.44 -3.05 20.43
C SER A 114 17.68 -2.83 21.74
N ASN A 115 16.34 -2.69 21.69
CA ASN A 115 15.54 -2.37 22.88
C ASN A 115 15.04 -3.63 23.61
N GLN A 116 14.97 -3.52 24.95
CA GLN A 116 14.30 -4.48 25.84
C GLN A 116 12.75 -4.34 25.76
N ALA A 117 12.21 -4.21 24.55
CA ALA A 117 10.77 -4.16 24.33
C ALA A 117 10.13 -5.51 24.68
N SER A 118 8.88 -5.49 25.14
CA SER A 118 8.16 -6.69 25.57
C SER A 118 8.06 -7.73 24.45
N ALA A 119 8.07 -9.02 24.82
CA ALA A 119 7.92 -10.12 23.86
C ALA A 119 6.63 -9.98 23.02
N ARG A 120 5.54 -9.50 23.65
CA ARG A 120 4.26 -9.20 22.98
C ARG A 120 4.40 -8.12 21.90
N PHE A 121 5.11 -7.03 22.19
CA PHE A 121 5.33 -5.97 21.20
C PHE A 121 6.21 -6.46 20.03
N LYS A 122 7.22 -7.28 20.34
CA LYS A 122 8.08 -7.92 19.32
C LYS A 122 7.31 -8.88 18.41
N SER A 123 6.38 -9.65 18.97
CA SER A 123 5.50 -10.54 18.21
C SER A 123 4.57 -9.76 17.27
N VAL A 124 3.87 -8.74 17.78
CA VAL A 124 2.98 -7.89 16.96
C VAL A 124 3.75 -7.19 15.85
N PHE A 125 4.96 -6.69 16.11
CA PHE A 125 5.77 -6.08 15.07
C PHE A 125 6.21 -7.11 14.01
N ARG A 126 6.55 -8.33 14.42
CA ARG A 126 6.91 -9.42 13.49
C ARG A 126 5.75 -9.79 12.57
N SER A 127 4.53 -9.88 13.09
CA SER A 127 3.37 -10.19 12.25
C SER A 127 3.11 -9.11 11.20
N ILE A 128 3.14 -7.84 11.61
CA ILE A 128 2.98 -6.70 10.68
C ILE A 128 4.12 -6.66 9.65
N MET A 129 5.37 -6.94 10.05
CA MET A 129 6.50 -7.01 9.13
C MET A 129 6.30 -8.08 8.05
N VAL A 130 5.84 -9.28 8.43
CA VAL A 130 5.54 -10.35 7.48
C VAL A 130 4.43 -9.91 6.52
N THR A 131 3.33 -9.37 7.04
CA THR A 131 2.25 -8.79 6.23
C THR A 131 2.76 -7.76 5.21
N VAL A 132 3.57 -6.80 5.65
CA VAL A 132 4.13 -5.78 4.76
C VAL A 132 5.05 -6.41 3.70
N GLY A 133 5.82 -7.44 4.06
CA GLY A 133 6.63 -8.20 3.10
C GLY A 133 5.80 -8.82 1.98
N PHE A 134 4.68 -9.47 2.30
CA PHE A 134 3.75 -10.01 1.30
C PHE A 134 3.17 -8.93 0.39
N VAL A 135 2.77 -7.80 0.97
CA VAL A 135 2.22 -6.66 0.19
C VAL A 135 3.27 -6.11 -0.76
N LEU A 136 4.49 -5.86 -0.29
CA LEU A 136 5.59 -5.38 -1.13
C LEU A 136 5.90 -6.36 -2.27
N PHE A 137 5.97 -7.66 -1.97
CA PHE A 137 6.21 -8.68 -2.99
C PHE A 137 5.11 -8.73 -4.05
N GLY A 138 3.84 -8.63 -3.64
CA GLY A 138 2.71 -8.55 -4.57
C GLY A 138 2.82 -7.34 -5.50
N TRP A 139 3.07 -6.15 -4.94
CA TRP A 139 3.16 -4.93 -5.73
C TRP A 139 4.40 -4.87 -6.64
N VAL A 140 5.54 -5.38 -6.20
CA VAL A 140 6.74 -5.51 -7.06
C VAL A 140 6.44 -6.45 -8.24
N THR A 141 5.78 -7.57 -7.98
CA THR A 141 5.40 -8.51 -9.07
C THR A 141 4.46 -7.83 -10.05
N THR A 142 3.41 -7.17 -9.58
CA THR A 142 2.45 -6.47 -10.45
C THR A 142 3.09 -5.32 -11.25
N THR A 143 3.93 -4.50 -10.62
CA THR A 143 4.60 -3.37 -11.31
C THR A 143 5.61 -3.85 -12.34
N LEU A 144 6.34 -4.93 -12.04
CA LEU A 144 7.26 -5.56 -12.98
C LEU A 144 6.50 -6.13 -14.18
N THR A 145 5.42 -6.87 -13.96
CA THR A 145 4.59 -7.40 -15.06
C THR A 145 3.94 -6.27 -15.87
N ASN A 146 3.48 -5.20 -15.22
CA ASN A 146 2.92 -4.04 -15.93
C ASN A 146 3.94 -3.38 -16.86
N THR A 147 5.20 -3.32 -16.45
CA THR A 147 6.26 -2.74 -17.28
C THR A 147 6.72 -3.71 -18.38
N LEU A 148 7.03 -4.96 -18.01
CA LEU A 148 7.56 -5.96 -18.93
C LEU A 148 6.53 -6.49 -19.93
N SER A 149 5.23 -6.41 -19.63
CA SER A 149 4.19 -6.89 -20.55
C SER A 149 4.24 -6.20 -21.92
N TYR A 150 4.59 -4.91 -21.97
CA TYR A 150 4.73 -4.16 -23.22
C TYR A 150 6.01 -4.49 -24.00
N GLU A 151 7.04 -5.02 -23.33
CA GLU A 151 8.31 -5.43 -23.96
C GLU A 151 8.23 -6.87 -24.50
N ILE A 152 7.35 -7.70 -23.92
CA ILE A 152 7.22 -9.12 -24.27
C ILE A 152 6.21 -9.36 -25.39
N THR A 153 5.19 -8.49 -25.53
CA THR A 153 4.17 -8.67 -26.56
C THR A 153 3.66 -7.34 -27.11
N ASP A 154 3.63 -7.23 -28.44
CA ASP A 154 3.03 -6.09 -29.15
C ASP A 154 1.50 -6.16 -29.19
N VAL A 155 0.92 -7.30 -28.78
CA VAL A 155 -0.54 -7.50 -28.78
C VAL A 155 -1.12 -6.92 -27.50
N ALA A 156 -1.82 -5.78 -27.63
CA ALA A 156 -2.43 -5.06 -26.51
C ALA A 156 -3.31 -5.94 -25.62
N PHE A 157 -4.07 -6.88 -26.19
CA PHE A 157 -4.90 -7.82 -25.43
C PHE A 157 -4.08 -8.75 -24.55
N THR A 158 -3.01 -9.33 -25.07
CA THR A 158 -2.12 -10.23 -24.32
C THR A 158 -1.42 -9.49 -23.19
N ALA A 159 -0.95 -8.26 -23.44
CA ALA A 159 -0.36 -7.41 -22.41
C ALA A 159 -1.35 -7.11 -21.28
N GLN A 160 -2.59 -6.71 -21.60
CA GLN A 160 -3.64 -6.47 -20.61
C GLN A 160 -3.98 -7.73 -19.79
N LEU A 161 -4.01 -8.90 -20.44
CA LEU A 161 -4.28 -10.17 -19.77
C LEU A 161 -3.18 -10.50 -18.75
N MET A 162 -1.91 -10.34 -19.13
CA MET A 162 -0.77 -10.52 -18.22
C MET A 162 -0.84 -9.57 -17.01
N GLN A 163 -1.17 -8.30 -17.23
CA GLN A 163 -1.35 -7.30 -16.18
C GLN A 163 -2.49 -7.66 -15.22
N MET A 164 -3.60 -8.20 -15.75
CA MET A 164 -4.73 -8.64 -14.94
C MET A 164 -4.35 -9.83 -14.03
N TYR A 165 -3.65 -10.83 -14.56
CA TYR A 165 -3.18 -11.97 -13.77
C TYR A 165 -2.15 -11.57 -12.72
N ALA A 166 -1.29 -10.60 -13.02
CA ALA A 166 -0.31 -10.08 -12.05
C ALA A 166 -0.98 -9.46 -10.82
N GLY A 167 -2.20 -8.91 -10.98
CA GLY A 167 -3.01 -8.37 -9.88
C GLY A 167 -3.48 -9.41 -8.86
N ILE A 168 -3.48 -10.71 -9.20
CA ILE A 168 -3.87 -11.79 -8.26
C ILE A 168 -2.93 -11.80 -7.05
N THR A 169 -1.63 -11.55 -7.26
CA THR A 169 -0.62 -11.58 -6.19
C THR A 169 -0.88 -10.52 -5.11
N VAL A 170 -1.30 -9.32 -5.50
CA VAL A 170 -1.67 -8.23 -4.56
C VAL A 170 -2.93 -8.58 -3.78
N ASN A 171 -3.93 -9.18 -4.44
CA ASN A 171 -5.15 -9.63 -3.77
C ASN A 171 -4.88 -10.77 -2.78
N PHE A 172 -3.99 -11.70 -3.14
CA PHE A 172 -3.54 -12.76 -2.24
C PHE A 172 -2.82 -12.17 -1.02
N ALA A 173 -1.92 -11.20 -1.23
CA ALA A 173 -1.26 -10.50 -0.13
C ALA A 173 -2.28 -9.83 0.82
N ALA A 174 -3.31 -9.18 0.28
CA ALA A 174 -4.38 -8.58 1.09
C ALA A 174 -5.18 -9.62 1.90
N ALA A 175 -5.49 -10.78 1.31
CA ALA A 175 -6.19 -11.86 1.98
C ALA A 175 -5.34 -12.56 3.05
N SER A 176 -4.01 -12.61 2.86
CA SER A 176 -3.08 -13.31 3.76
C SER A 176 -3.03 -12.73 5.18
N ASN A 177 -3.42 -11.46 5.36
CA ASN A 177 -3.37 -10.74 6.62
C ASN A 177 -4.07 -11.45 7.76
N VAL A 178 -5.25 -12.03 7.49
CA VAL A 178 -6.02 -12.77 8.49
C VAL A 178 -5.21 -13.94 9.02
N PHE A 179 -4.65 -14.77 8.14
CA PHE A 179 -3.87 -15.93 8.54
C PHE A 179 -2.61 -15.54 9.32
N ILE A 180 -1.91 -14.49 8.89
CA ILE A 180 -0.68 -14.00 9.54
C ILE A 180 -0.96 -13.55 10.98
N PHE A 181 -2.06 -12.82 11.22
CA PHE A 181 -2.40 -12.34 12.55
C PHE A 181 -2.80 -13.43 13.54
N TYR A 182 -3.37 -14.54 13.05
CA TYR A 182 -3.72 -15.69 13.92
C TYR A 182 -2.57 -16.69 14.10
N ALA A 183 -1.66 -16.79 13.14
CA ALA A 183 -0.55 -17.75 13.18
C ALA A 183 0.66 -17.26 14.01
N ILE A 184 0.94 -15.96 14.01
CA ILE A 184 2.12 -15.39 14.69
C ILE A 184 1.71 -14.94 16.10
N LYS A 185 2.17 -15.69 17.12
CA LYS A 185 1.97 -15.41 18.55
C LYS A 185 3.22 -14.83 19.20
#